data_AF-A0A1J4RDY5-F1
#
_entry.id   AF-A0A1J4RDY5-F1
#
_cell.length_a   1.000
_cell.length_b   1.000
_cell.length_c   1.000
_cell.angle_alpha   90.00
_cell.angle_beta   90.00
_cell.angle_gamma   90.00
#
_symmetry.space_group_name_H-M   'P 1'
#
loop_
_entity.id
_entity.type
_entity.pdbx_description
1 polymer ?
#
loop_
_entity_poly.entity_id
_entity_poly.type
_entity_poly.pdbx_seq_one_letter_code
_entity_poly.pdbx_strand_id
1 'polypeptide(L)' 'MPVYQVHLARSFIIEVEAKSANHAARFSELFLGYLDESKENDRKKFKFKIKDIEMTVNDAMEVQVFQKT' A
#
# COMPACT_ATOMS: atom_id res chain seq x y z
N MET A 1 12.43 -8.61 26.21
CA MET A 1 12.96 -7.45 25.44
C MET A 1 11.98 -6.29 25.59
N PRO A 2 12.43 -5.03 25.63
CA PRO A 2 11.52 -3.87 25.60
C PRO A 2 10.70 -3.85 24.30
N VAL A 3 9.48 -3.34 24.38
CA VAL A 3 8.60 -3.12 23.21
C VAL A 3 8.78 -1.68 22.77
N TYR A 4 8.79 -1.42 21.46
CA TYR A 4 8.88 -0.08 20.90
C TYR A 4 7.68 0.20 19.97
N GLN A 5 7.20 1.44 20.00
CA GLN A 5 6.34 1.98 18.97
C GLN A 5 7.22 2.69 17.93
N VAL A 6 6.95 2.45 16.65
CA VAL A 6 7.68 3.02 15.51
C VAL A 6 6.65 3.58 14.54
N HIS A 7 6.80 4.84 14.15
CA HIS A 7 6.03 5.42 13.05
C HIS A 7 6.75 5.06 11.74
N LEU A 8 6.08 4.33 10.85
CA LEU A 8 6.67 3.90 9.58
C LEU A 8 5.92 4.55 8.41
N ALA A 9 6.62 5.40 7.65
CA ALA A 9 6.07 6.06 6.48
C ALA A 9 6.56 5.36 5.21
N ARG A 10 5.63 5.05 4.32
CA ARG A 10 5.93 4.50 2.99
C ARG A 10 5.20 5.26 1.91
N SER A 11 5.84 5.45 0.77
CA SER A 11 5.23 6.03 -0.42
C SER A 11 5.59 5.20 -1.63
N PHE A 12 4.62 5.09 -2.54
CA PHE A 12 4.71 4.24 -3.71
C PHE A 12 4.32 5.03 -4.96
N ILE A 13 5.04 4.78 -6.05
CA ILE A 13 4.58 5.05 -7.40
C ILE A 13 4.16 3.72 -7.99
N ILE A 14 2.97 3.66 -8.56
CA ILE A 14 2.41 2.43 -9.12
C ILE A 14 1.91 2.66 -10.54
N GLU A 15 2.04 1.63 -11.37
CA GLU A 15 1.47 1.61 -12.70
C GLU A 15 0.25 0.67 -12.70
N VAL A 16 -0.90 1.17 -13.16
CA VAL A 16 -2.15 0.40 -13.12
C VAL A 16 -2.91 0.45 -14.44
N GLU A 17 -3.46 -0.70 -14.84
CA GLU A 17 -4.49 -0.78 -15.85
C GLU A 17 -5.86 -0.58 -15.19
N ALA A 18 -6.63 0.40 -15.65
CA ALA A 18 -7.96 0.67 -15.16
C ALA A 18 -8.85 1.29 -16.25
N LYS A 19 -10.18 1.25 -16.03
CA LYS A 19 -11.15 1.84 -16.97
C LYS A 19 -11.12 3.37 -17.02
N SER A 20 -10.65 4.02 -15.96
CA SER A 20 -10.59 5.48 -15.82
C SER A 20 -9.62 5.87 -14.71
N ALA A 21 -9.19 7.14 -14.69
CA ALA A 21 -8.34 7.67 -13.63
C ALA A 21 -8.97 7.53 -12.23
N ASN A 22 -10.28 7.78 -12.11
CA ASN A 22 -10.98 7.61 -10.83
C ASN A 22 -11.01 6.15 -10.37
N HIS A 23 -11.13 5.19 -11.28
CA HIS A 23 -11.02 3.76 -10.93
C HIS A 23 -9.59 3.39 -10.56
N ALA A 24 -8.59 3.92 -11.28
CA ALA A 24 -7.18 3.71 -10.96
C ALA A 24 -6.88 4.13 -9.52
N ALA A 25 -7.24 5.36 -9.13
CA ALA A 25 -7.02 5.86 -7.77
C ALA A 25 -7.73 4.99 -6.71
N ARG A 26 -9.05 4.83 -6.86
CA ARG A 26 -9.87 4.12 -5.87
C ARG A 26 -9.45 2.66 -5.65
N PHE A 27 -9.12 1.94 -6.72
CA PHE A 27 -8.72 0.54 -6.59
C PHE A 27 -7.27 0.38 -6.15
N SER A 28 -6.42 1.37 -6.40
CA SER A 28 -5.08 1.40 -5.82
C SER A 28 -5.14 1.56 -4.31
N GLU A 29 -5.96 2.49 -3.79
CA GLU A 29 -6.19 2.63 -2.34
C GLU A 29 -6.74 1.36 -1.69
N LEU A 30 -7.55 0.59 -2.45
CA LEU A 30 -8.18 -0.62 -1.94
C LEU A 30 -7.26 -1.84 -1.95
N PHE A 31 -6.43 -2.00 -2.98
CA PHE A 31 -5.68 -3.23 -3.23
C PHE A 31 -4.17 -3.11 -3.01
N LEU A 32 -3.63 -1.89 -2.93
CA LEU A 32 -2.21 -1.71 -2.64
C LEU A 32 -1.97 -1.83 -1.13
N GLY A 33 -1.27 -2.90 -0.74
CA GLY A 33 -0.67 -3.04 0.58
C GLY A 33 0.83 -2.74 0.53
N TYR A 34 1.65 -3.71 0.97
CA TYR A 34 3.09 -3.71 0.64
C TYR A 34 3.35 -4.12 -0.82
N LEU A 35 2.43 -4.92 -1.38
CA LEU A 35 2.42 -5.45 -2.74
C LEU A 35 1.00 -5.34 -3.30
N ASP A 36 0.78 -5.77 -4.54
CA ASP A 36 -0.56 -5.94 -5.10
C ASP A 36 -1.28 -7.10 -4.41
N GLU A 37 -2.25 -6.76 -3.55
CA GLU A 37 -3.07 -7.73 -2.83
C GLU A 37 -4.35 -8.12 -3.58
N SER A 38 -4.57 -7.59 -4.79
CA SER A 38 -5.74 -7.96 -5.59
C SER A 38 -5.66 -9.43 -6.04
N LYS A 39 -6.77 -10.15 -5.84
CA LYS A 39 -6.92 -11.54 -6.31
C LYS A 39 -7.41 -11.55 -7.75
N GLU A 40 -7.25 -12.67 -8.42
CA GLU A 40 -7.64 -12.79 -9.83
C GLU A 40 -9.12 -12.47 -10.07
N ASN A 41 -10.01 -12.87 -9.15
CA ASN A 41 -11.43 -12.54 -9.23
C ASN A 41 -11.69 -11.03 -9.11
N ASP A 42 -10.93 -10.33 -8.26
CA ASP A 42 -11.03 -8.88 -8.12
C ASP A 42 -10.58 -8.17 -9.40
N ARG A 43 -9.44 -8.59 -9.95
CA ARG A 43 -8.90 -8.04 -11.20
C ARG A 43 -9.90 -8.16 -12.35
N LYS A 44 -10.54 -9.32 -12.49
CA LYS A 44 -11.60 -9.56 -13.49
C LYS A 44 -12.84 -8.72 -13.23
N LYS A 45 -13.34 -8.69 -11.98
CA LYS A 45 -14.54 -7.96 -11.57
C LYS A 45 -14.42 -6.46 -11.82
N PHE A 46 -13.30 -5.88 -11.40
CA PHE A 46 -13.08 -4.43 -11.48
C PHE A 46 -12.44 -3.98 -12.79
N LYS A 47 -11.96 -4.92 -13.62
CA LYS A 47 -11.08 -4.68 -14.78
C LYS A 47 -9.93 -3.75 -14.37
N PHE A 48 -9.22 -4.17 -13.34
CA PHE A 48 -8.11 -3.47 -12.71
C PHE A 48 -6.92 -4.42 -12.57
N LYS A 49 -5.70 -3.93 -12.79
CA LYS A 49 -4.48 -4.70 -12.54
C LYS A 49 -3.32 -3.76 -12.24
N ILE A 50 -2.63 -3.98 -11.13
CA ILE A 50 -1.33 -3.33 -10.87
C ILE A 50 -0.28 -4.04 -11.72
N LYS A 51 0.53 -3.27 -12.45
CA LYS A 51 1.59 -3.74 -13.33
C LYS A 51 2.95 -3.65 -12.69
N ASP A 52 3.19 -2.52 -12.02
CA ASP A 52 4.43 -2.25 -11.34
C ASP A 52 4.20 -1.49 -10.03
N ILE A 53 5.10 -1.70 -9.08
CA ILE A 53 5.10 -1.06 -7.77
C ILE A 53 6.54 -0.66 -7.46
N GLU A 54 6.77 0.64 -7.42
CA GLU A 54 8.03 1.22 -6.96
C GLU A 54 7.81 1.90 -5.61
N MET A 55 8.54 1.47 -4.59
CA MET A 55 8.54 2.15 -3.30
C MET A 55 9.60 3.25 -3.31
N THR A 56 9.14 4.50 -3.26
CA THR A 56 10.02 5.67 -3.32
C THR A 56 10.43 6.18 -1.94
N VAL A 57 9.66 5.85 -0.89
CA VAL A 57 9.95 6.23 0.51
C VAL A 57 9.71 5.02 1.42
N ASN A 58 10.63 4.77 2.35
CA ASN A 58 10.54 3.69 3.35
C ASN A 58 11.26 4.07 4.65
N ASP A 59 10.68 5.02 5.37
CA ASP A 59 11.36 5.68 6.48
C ASP A 59 10.70 5.35 7.82
N ALA A 60 11.51 4.83 8.74
CA ALA A 60 11.12 4.68 10.14
C ALA A 60 11.42 5.97 10.90
N MET A 61 10.39 6.53 11.52
CA MET A 61 10.39 7.78 12.26
C MET A 61 9.88 7.53 13.69
N GLU A 62 10.20 8.44 14.61
CA GLU A 62 9.62 8.49 15.97
C GLU A 62 9.59 7.12 16.69
N VAL A 63 10.77 6.64 17.09
CA VAL A 63 10.92 5.38 17.83
C VAL A 63 10.86 5.64 19.33
N GLN A 64 9.87 5.08 20.03
CA GLN A 64 9.70 5.25 21.48
C GLN A 64 9.43 3.92 22.19
N VAL A 65 9.87 3.78 23.44
CA VAL A 65 9.58 2.58 24.25
C VAL A 65 8.08 2.55 24.53
N PHE A 66 7.41 1.48 24.14
CA PHE A 66 5.99 1.27 24.41
C PHE A 66 5.80 0.89 25.88
N GLN A 67 5.17 1.79 26.63
CA GLN A 67 4.76 1.55 28.01
C GLN A 67 3.23 1.40 28.03
N LYS A 68 2.75 0.21 28.37
CA LYS A 68 1.32 -0.04 28.53
C LYS A 68 0.90 0.51 29.89
N THR A 69 0.17 1.63 29.91
CA THR A 69 -0.55 2.14 31.09
C THR A 69 -1.67 1.21 31.51
#